data_AF-A0A4Q3QYE0-F1
#
_entry.id   AF-A0A4Q3QYE0-F1
#
_cell.length_a   1.000
_cell.length_b   1.000
_cell.length_c   1.000
_cell.angle_alpha   90.00
_cell.angle_beta   90.00
_cell.angle_gamma   90.00
#
_symmetry.space_group_name_H-M   'P 1'
#
loop_
_entity.id
_entity.type
_entity.pdbx_description
1 polymer ?
#
loop_
_entity_poly.entity_id
_entity_poly.type
_entity_poly.pdbx_seq_one_letter_code
_entity_poly.pdbx_strand_id
1 'polypeptide(L)'
;MKNRANDLYGSSFQGRLLKDYNAQTYWFSANIKSFFPKSKLPDWLNLSIGYGADGMYGGYENIAYSKTDGSVTFDRRDIKRYRQWYLAPDVDLTKIKTKSKLLKSVFSALNVLKFPTPALEFSNGRFKLKPIAF
;
A
#
# COMPACT_ATOMS: atom_id res chain seq x y z
N MET A 1 -3.98 -27.63 -24.96
CA MET A 1 -4.23 -26.94 -23.67
C MET A 1 -3.84 -25.46 -23.72
N LYS A 2 -4.50 -24.64 -24.54
CA LYS A 2 -4.21 -23.19 -24.59
C LYS A 2 -5.43 -22.29 -24.90
N ASN A 3 -6.65 -22.84 -24.89
CA ASN A 3 -7.87 -22.11 -25.27
C ASN A 3 -8.97 -22.13 -24.19
N ARG A 4 -8.60 -22.18 -22.91
CA ARG A 4 -9.57 -22.12 -21.78
C ARG A 4 -9.32 -20.94 -20.83
N ALA A 5 -8.41 -20.06 -21.20
CA ALA A 5 -7.99 -18.90 -20.41
C ALA A 5 -8.40 -17.55 -21.03
N ASN A 6 -9.16 -17.53 -22.13
CA ASN A 6 -9.59 -16.28 -22.77
C ASN A 6 -11.12 -16.07 -22.74
N ASP A 7 -11.94 -17.11 -22.85
CA ASP A 7 -13.40 -16.93 -22.89
C ASP A 7 -14.08 -16.71 -21.53
N LEU A 8 -13.39 -16.97 -20.42
CA LEU A 8 -13.88 -16.65 -19.06
C LEU A 8 -13.48 -15.24 -18.59
N TYR A 9 -12.63 -14.54 -19.33
CA TYR A 9 -12.12 -13.22 -18.96
C TYR A 9 -12.74 -12.12 -19.82
N GLY A 10 -14.06 -12.12 -19.94
CA GLY A 10 -14.81 -10.93 -20.31
C GLY A 10 -14.73 -9.87 -19.21
N SER A 11 -14.07 -8.75 -19.55
CA SER A 11 -14.22 -7.38 -19.01
C SER A 11 -14.38 -7.23 -17.49
N SER A 12 -13.39 -6.79 -16.73
CA SER A 12 -12.61 -5.57 -16.96
C SER A 12 -11.29 -5.67 -16.19
N PHE A 13 -10.20 -5.20 -16.79
CA PHE A 13 -8.93 -4.95 -16.09
C PHE A 13 -9.17 -4.14 -14.78
N GLN A 14 -10.18 -3.28 -14.77
CA GLN A 14 -10.66 -2.53 -13.61
C GLN A 14 -11.22 -3.43 -12.49
N GLY A 15 -11.87 -4.55 -12.82
CA GLY A 15 -12.42 -5.50 -11.84
C GLY A 15 -11.37 -6.41 -11.18
N ARG A 16 -10.20 -6.59 -11.81
CA ARG A 16 -9.04 -7.25 -11.19
C ARG A 16 -8.25 -6.25 -10.32
N LEU A 17 -8.07 -5.02 -10.80
CA LEU A 17 -7.53 -3.92 -9.97
C LEU A 17 -8.39 -3.69 -8.71
N LEU A 18 -9.72 -3.79 -8.82
CA LEU A 18 -10.66 -3.74 -7.68
C LEU A 18 -10.52 -4.91 -6.70
N LYS A 19 -9.96 -6.05 -7.12
CA LYS A 19 -9.69 -7.21 -6.27
C LYS A 19 -8.31 -7.14 -5.60
N ASP A 20 -7.39 -6.36 -6.14
CA ASP A 20 -6.03 -6.18 -5.60
C ASP A 20 -5.93 -5.12 -4.49
N TYR A 21 -7.05 -4.48 -4.09
CA TYR A 21 -7.08 -3.47 -3.01
C TYR A 21 -6.53 -3.99 -1.67
N ASN A 22 -6.66 -5.30 -1.40
CA ASN A 22 -6.23 -5.87 -0.12
C ASN A 22 -4.70 -6.02 0.02
N ALA A 23 -3.97 -5.92 -1.09
CA ALA A 23 -2.52 -6.13 -1.13
C ALA A 23 -1.74 -4.85 -1.46
N GLN A 24 -2.43 -3.72 -1.64
CA GLN A 24 -1.82 -2.45 -2.01
C GLN A 24 -1.92 -1.46 -0.86
N THR A 25 -0.77 -0.93 -0.44
CA THR A 25 -0.70 0.24 0.44
C THR A 25 -0.10 1.40 -0.34
N TYR A 26 -0.83 2.50 -0.41
CA TYR A 26 -0.35 3.73 -1.03
C TYR A 26 0.28 4.61 0.02
N TRP A 27 1.49 5.08 -0.24
CA TRP A 27 2.24 5.91 0.68
C TRP A 27 2.48 7.29 0.11
N PHE A 28 2.30 8.29 0.96
CA PHE A 28 2.67 9.67 0.69
C PHE A 28 3.70 10.10 1.72
N SER A 29 4.88 10.51 1.24
CA SER A 29 6.04 10.89 2.07
C SER A 29 6.32 12.38 1.94
N ALA A 30 6.51 13.05 3.07
CA ALA A 30 6.78 14.48 3.13
C ALA A 30 7.98 14.77 4.03
N ASN A 31 8.88 15.64 3.56
CA ASN A 31 10.06 16.03 4.34
C ASN A 31 9.71 17.00 5.45
N ILE A 32 9.95 16.62 6.70
CA ILE A 32 9.54 17.42 7.86
C ILE A 32 10.36 18.73 7.92
N LYS A 33 11.65 18.66 7.58
CA LYS A 33 12.55 19.82 7.61
C LYS A 33 12.15 20.89 6.59
N SER A 34 11.60 20.50 5.44
CA SER A 34 11.06 21.45 4.44
C SER A 34 9.94 22.32 5.01
N PHE A 35 9.10 21.80 5.91
CA PHE A 35 8.07 22.58 6.59
C PHE A 35 8.60 23.33 7.83
N PHE A 36 9.62 22.79 8.49
CA PHE A 36 10.23 23.38 9.69
C PHE A 36 11.74 23.60 9.50
N PRO A 37 12.16 24.59 8.68
CA PRO A 37 13.55 24.75 8.27
C PRO A 37 14.50 25.09 9.43
N LYS A 38 14.00 25.73 10.49
CA LYS A 38 14.77 26.06 11.70
C LYS A 38 14.89 24.90 12.70
N SER A 39 14.30 23.74 12.41
CA SER A 39 14.33 22.59 13.31
C SER A 39 15.70 21.89 13.32
N LYS A 40 16.04 21.27 14.46
CA LYS A 40 17.24 20.43 14.62
C LYS A 40 17.08 19.03 13.99
N LEU A 41 15.98 18.78 13.28
CA LEU A 41 15.73 17.51 12.62
C LEU A 41 16.72 17.29 11.47
N PRO A 42 17.09 16.04 11.17
CA PRO A 42 17.95 15.75 10.03
C PRO A 42 17.22 15.98 8.70
N ASP A 43 17.95 16.46 7.70
CA ASP A 43 17.38 16.81 6.38
C ASP A 43 16.83 15.60 5.62
N TRP A 44 17.26 14.39 5.98
CA TRP A 44 16.81 13.13 5.38
C TRP A 44 15.53 12.57 6.01
N LEU A 45 15.04 13.12 7.12
CA LEU A 45 13.87 12.59 7.81
C LEU A 45 12.58 13.06 7.14
N ASN A 46 11.82 12.08 6.67
CA ASN A 46 10.47 12.26 6.16
C ASN A 46 9.44 11.66 7.13
N LEU A 47 8.21 12.12 6.99
CA LEU A 47 7.03 11.51 7.59
C LEU A 47 6.15 10.98 6.46
N SER A 48 5.76 9.71 6.58
CA SER A 48 4.95 9.01 5.60
C SER A 48 3.58 8.63 6.15
N ILE A 49 2.55 8.94 5.38
CA ILE A 49 1.17 8.55 5.63
C ILE A 49 0.80 7.48 4.61
N GLY A 50 0.31 6.35 5.10
CA GLY A 50 -0.11 5.23 4.26
C GLY A 50 -1.62 5.01 4.30
N TYR A 51 -2.18 4.54 3.19
CA TYR A 51 -3.57 4.13 3.09
C TYR A 51 -3.66 2.76 2.41
N GLY A 52 -4.33 1.83 3.07
CA GLY A 52 -4.60 0.49 2.57
C GLY A 52 -6.02 0.06 2.88
N ALA A 53 -6.42 -1.07 2.31
CA ALA A 53 -7.67 -1.75 2.61
C ALA A 53 -7.38 -3.23 2.85
N ASP A 54 -8.25 -3.89 3.60
CA ASP A 54 -8.18 -5.33 3.80
C ASP A 54 -9.59 -5.93 3.94
N GLY A 55 -9.71 -7.22 3.65
CA GLY A 55 -10.96 -7.97 3.70
C GLY A 55 -11.98 -7.63 2.61
N MET A 56 -11.62 -6.89 1.55
CA MET A 56 -12.50 -6.50 0.44
C MET A 56 -12.36 -7.45 -0.75
N TYR A 57 -13.04 -8.62 -0.72
CA TYR A 57 -12.91 -9.64 -1.77
C TYR A 57 -13.93 -9.51 -2.91
N GLY A 58 -15.09 -8.91 -2.62
CA GLY A 58 -16.07 -8.52 -3.66
C GLY A 58 -16.20 -7.00 -3.79
N GLY A 59 -16.90 -6.52 -4.82
CA GLY A 59 -17.02 -5.09 -5.11
C GLY A 59 -17.69 -4.31 -3.97
N TYR A 60 -18.85 -4.79 -3.51
CA TYR A 60 -19.63 -4.15 -2.43
C TYR A 60 -19.65 -4.99 -1.16
N GLU A 61 -19.92 -6.28 -1.33
CA GLU A 61 -19.90 -7.28 -0.27
C GLU A 61 -18.98 -8.43 -0.67
N ASN A 62 -18.57 -9.22 0.31
CA ASN A 62 -17.77 -10.43 0.07
C ASN A 62 -18.67 -11.60 -0.33
N ILE A 63 -19.52 -11.42 -1.34
CA ILE A 63 -20.38 -12.46 -1.90
C ILE A 63 -20.38 -12.34 -3.43
N ALA A 64 -20.40 -13.48 -4.13
CA ALA A 64 -20.50 -13.53 -5.59
C ALA A 64 -21.49 -14.61 -6.03
N TYR A 65 -22.26 -14.27 -7.07
CA TYR A 65 -23.24 -15.15 -7.67
C TYR A 65 -22.78 -15.59 -9.06
N SER A 66 -23.08 -16.85 -9.39
CA SER A 66 -22.89 -17.41 -10.73
C SER A 66 -23.77 -16.67 -11.72
N LYS A 67 -23.20 -16.27 -12.86
CA LYS A 67 -23.93 -15.58 -13.93
C LYS A 67 -24.87 -16.52 -14.70
N THR A 68 -24.69 -17.83 -14.56
CA THR A 68 -25.41 -18.84 -15.36
C THR A 68 -26.69 -19.31 -14.67
N ASP A 69 -26.65 -19.50 -13.36
CA ASP A 69 -27.74 -20.10 -12.58
C ASP A 69 -28.10 -19.30 -11.32
N GLY A 70 -27.44 -18.17 -11.06
CA GLY A 70 -27.69 -17.33 -9.89
C GLY A 70 -27.25 -17.95 -8.56
N SER A 71 -26.61 -19.12 -8.58
CA SER A 71 -26.13 -19.79 -7.36
C SER A 71 -25.00 -19.01 -6.70
N VAL A 72 -24.87 -19.12 -5.37
CA VAL A 72 -23.76 -18.51 -4.64
C VAL A 72 -22.47 -19.27 -4.97
N THR A 73 -21.48 -18.56 -5.50
CA THR A 73 -20.16 -19.14 -5.87
C THR A 73 -19.07 -18.80 -4.85
N PHE A 74 -19.29 -17.75 -4.08
CA PHE A 74 -18.37 -17.27 -3.04
C PHE A 74 -19.21 -16.54 -2.00
N ASP A 75 -19.06 -16.89 -0.72
CA ASP A 75 -19.63 -16.14 0.40
C ASP A 75 -18.60 -16.10 1.52
N ARG A 76 -18.04 -14.91 1.74
CA ARG A 76 -17.11 -14.58 2.82
C ARG A 76 -17.54 -13.31 3.56
N ARG A 77 -18.85 -13.16 3.76
CA ARG A 77 -19.42 -12.06 4.57
C ARG A 77 -18.99 -12.14 6.04
N ASP A 78 -18.45 -13.28 6.48
CA ASP A 78 -17.77 -13.45 7.76
C ASP A 78 -16.51 -12.58 7.88
N ILE A 79 -15.81 -12.29 6.77
CA ILE A 79 -14.63 -11.43 6.81
C ILE A 79 -15.07 -9.98 6.83
N LYS A 80 -14.68 -9.29 7.90
CA LYS A 80 -14.87 -7.85 8.02
C LYS A 80 -14.02 -7.10 6.99
N ARG A 81 -14.67 -6.25 6.19
CA ARG A 81 -14.04 -5.27 5.31
C ARG A 81 -13.60 -4.07 6.14
N TYR A 82 -12.35 -3.63 6.01
CA TYR A 82 -11.88 -2.45 6.74
C TYR A 82 -10.76 -1.70 6.02
N ARG A 83 -10.58 -0.43 6.38
CA ARG A 83 -9.50 0.44 5.90
C ARG A 83 -8.39 0.48 6.94
N GLN A 84 -7.17 0.63 6.45
CA GLN A 84 -5.95 0.76 7.25
C GLN A 84 -5.32 2.12 6.95
N TRP A 85 -5.06 2.89 7.99
CA TRP A 85 -4.30 4.13 7.91
C TRP A 85 -2.96 3.91 8.59
N TYR A 86 -1.89 4.40 7.99
CA TYR A 86 -0.55 4.21 8.53
C TYR A 86 0.13 5.55 8.75
N LEU A 87 0.91 5.63 9.82
CA LEU A 87 1.86 6.71 10.05
C LEU A 87 3.24 6.08 10.32
N ALA A 88 4.23 6.42 9.51
CA ALA A 88 5.57 5.87 9.60
C ALA A 88 6.62 6.95 9.38
N PRO A 89 7.78 6.91 10.08
CA PRO A 89 8.94 7.66 9.65
C PRO A 89 9.43 7.12 8.30
N ASP A 90 10.09 7.97 7.53
CA ASP A 90 10.64 7.61 6.24
C ASP A 90 11.96 8.34 6.00
N VAL A 91 12.74 7.87 5.03
CA VAL A 91 14.10 8.35 4.78
C VAL A 91 14.23 8.80 3.33
N ASP A 92 14.50 10.09 3.13
CA ASP A 92 14.94 10.62 1.85
C ASP A 92 16.44 10.36 1.67
N LEU A 93 16.77 9.28 0.96
CA LEU A 93 18.16 8.89 0.72
C LEU A 93 18.93 9.93 -0.11
N THR A 94 18.23 10.73 -0.92
CA THR A 94 18.88 11.75 -1.76
C THR A 94 19.49 12.88 -0.93
N LYS A 95 19.03 13.03 0.32
CA LYS A 95 19.53 14.01 1.29
C LYS A 95 20.74 13.50 2.10
N ILE A 96 21.13 12.23 1.94
CA ILE A 96 22.31 11.67 2.61
C ILE A 96 23.58 12.22 1.94
N LYS A 97 24.44 12.88 2.72
CA LYS A 97 25.68 13.49 2.24
C LYS A 97 26.74 12.41 1.97
N THR A 98 27.10 12.21 0.70
CA THR A 98 28.19 11.31 0.27
C THR A 98 29.09 11.97 -0.76
N LYS A 99 30.40 11.63 -0.74
CA LYS A 99 31.39 12.10 -1.73
C LYS A 99 31.43 11.23 -2.99
N SER A 100 30.84 10.02 -2.95
CA SER A 100 30.88 9.06 -4.07
C SER A 100 29.73 9.31 -5.04
N LYS A 101 30.07 9.51 -6.33
CA LYS A 101 29.07 9.63 -7.41
C LYS A 101 28.24 8.36 -7.58
N LEU A 102 28.86 7.18 -7.40
CA LEU A 102 28.18 5.90 -7.47
C LEU A 102 27.12 5.77 -6.37
N LEU A 103 27.50 6.06 -5.11
CA LEU A 103 26.56 5.99 -3.99
C LEU A 103 25.39 6.97 -4.16
N LYS A 104 25.66 8.16 -4.72
CA LYS A 104 24.61 9.13 -5.01
C LYS A 104 23.58 8.59 -6.01
N SER A 105 24.03 7.91 -7.07
CA SER A 105 23.14 7.25 -8.04
C SER A 105 22.34 6.10 -7.39
N VAL A 106 22.98 5.29 -6.55
CA VAL A 106 22.33 4.20 -5.82
C VAL A 106 21.25 4.76 -4.89
N PHE A 107 21.54 5.81 -4.13
CA PHE A 107 20.57 6.46 -3.25
C PHE A 107 19.38 7.02 -4.03
N SER A 108 19.61 7.66 -5.18
CA SER A 108 18.51 8.13 -6.03
C SER A 108 17.64 6.98 -6.57
N ALA A 109 18.25 5.86 -6.98
CA ALA A 109 17.49 4.71 -7.45
C ALA A 109 16.66 4.06 -6.32
N LEU A 110 17.25 3.91 -5.13
CA LEU A 110 16.59 3.31 -3.98
C LEU A 110 15.50 4.22 -3.37
N ASN A 111 15.59 5.54 -3.52
CA ASN A 111 14.61 6.48 -2.99
C ASN A 111 13.21 6.35 -3.61
N VAL A 112 13.09 5.65 -4.75
CA VAL A 112 11.79 5.32 -5.36
C VAL A 112 11.06 4.24 -4.56
N LEU A 113 11.82 3.38 -3.85
CA LEU A 113 11.27 2.32 -3.03
C LEU A 113 11.05 2.83 -1.61
N LYS A 114 9.86 2.56 -1.06
CA LYS A 114 9.62 2.81 0.36
C LYS A 114 10.48 1.85 1.19
N PHE A 115 11.21 2.40 2.14
CA PHE A 115 11.97 1.57 3.08
C PHE A 115 11.04 0.85 4.07
N PRO A 116 11.28 -0.45 4.34
CA PRO A 116 10.58 -1.16 5.39
C PRO A 116 10.84 -0.47 6.72
N THR A 117 9.80 0.12 7.28
CA THR A 117 9.87 0.95 8.50
C THR A 117 8.77 0.54 9.47
N PRO A 118 8.98 0.72 10.78
CA PRO A 118 7.92 0.55 11.74
C PRO A 118 6.82 1.59 11.48
N ALA A 119 5.57 1.16 11.50
CA ALA A 119 4.42 2.01 11.25
C ALA A 119 3.38 1.86 12.36
N LEU A 120 2.75 2.96 12.71
CA LEU A 120 1.54 2.96 13.51
C LEU A 120 0.35 2.78 12.56
N GLU A 121 -0.31 1.63 12.63
CA GLU A 121 -1.55 1.37 11.90
C GLU A 121 -2.74 1.78 12.76
N PHE A 122 -3.69 2.51 12.18
CA PHE A 122 -5.03 2.69 12.71
C PHE A 122 -6.02 1.95 11.83
N SER A 123 -6.66 0.93 12.38
CA SER A 123 -7.66 0.13 11.70
C SER A 123 -8.70 -0.39 12.68
N ASN A 124 -9.96 -0.52 12.23
CA ASN A 124 -11.06 -1.01 13.08
C ASN A 124 -11.19 -0.27 14.43
N GLY A 125 -10.89 1.02 14.47
CA GLY A 125 -10.95 1.82 15.71
C GLY A 125 -9.84 1.51 16.72
N ARG A 126 -8.79 0.78 16.32
CA ARG A 126 -7.67 0.40 17.18
C ARG A 126 -6.35 0.79 16.53
N PHE A 127 -5.41 1.19 17.38
CA PHE A 127 -4.02 1.36 16.99
C PHE A 127 -3.27 0.03 17.10
N LYS A 128 -2.43 -0.26 16.11
CA LYS A 128 -1.54 -1.42 16.09
C LYS A 128 -0.16 -0.96 15.67
N LEU A 129 0.87 -1.41 16.38
CA LEU A 129 2.24 -1.19 15.94
C LEU A 129 2.59 -2.29 14.93
N LYS A 130 2.96 -1.90 13.72
CA LYS A 130 3.58 -2.80 12.74
C LYS A 130 5.09 -2.60 12.78
N PRO A 131 5.89 -3.64 13.11
CA PRO A 131 7.34 -3.50 13.14
C PRO A 131 7.91 -3.23 11.75
N ILE A 132 7.23 -3.70 10.70
CA ILE A 132 7.60 -3.53 9.30
C ILE A 132 6.35 -3.23 8.49
N ALA A 133 6.39 -2.14 7.72
CA ALA A 133 5.41 -1.81 6.70
C ALA A 133 6.12 -1.41 5.40
N PHE A 134 5.57 -1.88 4.28
CA PHE A 134 6.02 -1.59 2.92
C PHE A 134 5.02 -0.70 2.21
#